data_AF-X7YVN4-F1
#
_entry.id   AF-X7YVN4-F1
#
_cell.length_a   1.000
_cell.length_b   1.000
_cell.length_c   1.000
_cell.angle_alpha   90.00
_cell.angle_beta   90.00
_cell.angle_gamma   90.00
#
_symmetry.space_group_name_H-M   'P 1'
#
loop_
_entity.id
_entity.type
_entity.pdbx_description
1 polymer ?
#
loop_
_entity_poly.entity_id
_entity_poly.type
_entity_poly.pdbx_seq_one_letter_code
_entity_poly.pdbx_strand_id
1 'polypeptide(L)'
;MSQPTITLTPDQAEALGRELDAIKERVMADLGERDAAYIRRVIKAQRVLEIGGRAVLFAGIVPPAWLAGTAMLALSKILDNMEIGHNVMHGQYDWMRDPSISGRSFEWDTACPQINGGTHTTTCTTPTPTSLGWTGISATASCE
;
A
#
# COMPACT_ATOMS: atom_id res chain seq x y z
N MET A 1 -2.21 9.91 -31.66
CA MET A 1 -3.50 9.27 -32.02
C MET A 1 -4.59 9.95 -31.21
N SER A 2 -5.58 10.55 -31.86
CA SER A 2 -6.69 11.20 -31.15
C SER A 2 -7.65 10.12 -30.67
N GLN A 3 -7.92 10.06 -29.36
CA GLN A 3 -8.89 9.11 -28.82
C GLN A 3 -10.31 9.61 -29.13
N PRO A 4 -11.21 8.76 -29.64
CA PRO A 4 -12.59 9.16 -29.87
C PRO A 4 -13.29 9.43 -28.53
N THR A 5 -13.85 10.63 -28.39
CA THR A 5 -14.67 10.99 -27.23
C THR A 5 -16.03 10.33 -27.36
N ILE A 6 -16.32 9.37 -26.47
CA ILE A 6 -17.64 8.73 -26.37
C ILE A 6 -18.51 9.58 -25.45
N THR A 7 -19.59 10.15 -25.99
CA THR A 7 -20.58 10.91 -25.22
C THR A 7 -21.81 10.04 -24.99
N LEU A 8 -22.13 9.73 -23.72
CA LEU A 8 -23.31 8.96 -23.35
C LEU A 8 -24.54 9.86 -23.25
N THR A 9 -25.71 9.34 -23.63
CA THR A 9 -26.98 10.00 -23.29
C THR A 9 -27.29 9.83 -21.79
N PRO A 10 -28.16 10.67 -21.20
CA PRO A 10 -28.55 10.53 -19.80
C PRO A 10 -29.07 9.12 -19.46
N ASP A 11 -29.93 8.55 -20.31
CA ASP A 11 -30.49 7.22 -20.11
C ASP A 11 -29.42 6.11 -20.15
N GLN A 12 -28.41 6.25 -21.01
CA GLN A 12 -27.29 5.31 -21.09
C GLN A 12 -26.39 5.40 -19.86
N ALA A 13 -26.13 6.62 -19.36
CA ALA A 13 -25.36 6.83 -18.14
C ALA A 13 -26.09 6.24 -16.91
N GLU A 14 -27.41 6.41 -16.83
CA GLU A 14 -28.25 5.83 -15.78
C GLU A 14 -28.25 4.29 -15.84
N ALA A 15 -28.37 3.72 -17.03
CA ALA A 15 -28.30 2.27 -17.22
C ALA A 15 -26.93 1.70 -16.79
N LEU A 16 -25.84 2.35 -17.19
CA LEU A 16 -24.49 1.98 -16.76
C LEU A 16 -24.33 2.10 -15.24
N GLY A 17 -24.86 3.15 -14.62
CA GLY A 17 -24.85 3.35 -13.17
C GLY A 17 -25.51 2.18 -12.44
N ARG A 18 -26.70 1.75 -12.89
CA ARG A 18 -27.39 0.59 -12.31
C ARG A 18 -26.59 -0.71 -12.43
N GLU A 19 -25.92 -0.93 -13.56
CA GLU A 19 -25.08 -2.11 -13.75
C GLU A 19 -23.85 -2.10 -12.82
N LEU A 20 -23.19 -0.95 -12.68
CA LEU A 20 -22.06 -0.78 -11.77
C LEU A 20 -22.48 -0.95 -10.30
N ASP A 21 -23.64 -0.42 -9.92
CA ASP A 21 -24.18 -0.58 -8.57
C ASP A 21 -24.53 -2.04 -8.28
N ALA A 22 -25.12 -2.76 -9.24
CA ALA A 22 -25.39 -4.19 -9.09
C ALA A 22 -24.10 -5.01 -8.94
N ILE A 23 -23.01 -4.63 -9.63
CA ILE A 23 -21.69 -5.25 -9.42
C ILE A 23 -21.17 -4.94 -8.01
N LYS A 24 -21.19 -3.67 -7.61
CA LYS A 24 -20.75 -3.22 -6.28
C LYS A 24 -21.48 -3.95 -5.17
N GLU A 25 -22.80 -4.08 -5.26
CA GLU A 25 -23.63 -4.76 -4.26
C GLU A 25 -23.27 -6.24 -4.16
N ARG A 26 -23.11 -6.93 -5.29
CA ARG A 26 -22.68 -8.35 -5.30
C ARG A 26 -21.31 -8.56 -4.65
N VAL A 27 -20.35 -7.69 -4.95
CA VAL A 27 -18.99 -7.79 -4.37
C VAL A 27 -19.02 -7.46 -2.88
N MET A 28 -19.74 -6.40 -2.48
CA MET A 28 -19.89 -6.04 -1.07
C MET A 28 -20.61 -7.12 -0.25
N ALA A 29 -21.54 -7.86 -0.86
CA ALA A 29 -22.21 -8.98 -0.22
C ALA A 29 -21.33 -10.23 -0.08
N ASP A 30 -20.31 -10.39 -0.94
CA ASP A 30 -19.34 -11.50 -0.87
C ASP A 30 -18.23 -11.23 0.15
N LEU A 31 -17.89 -9.96 0.39
CA LEU A 31 -16.94 -9.56 1.42
C LEU A 31 -17.38 -10.04 2.81
N GLY A 32 -16.46 -10.65 3.55
CA GLY A 32 -16.79 -11.14 4.89
C GLY A 32 -15.62 -11.66 5.69
N GLU A 33 -15.93 -12.54 6.65
CA GLU A 33 -14.96 -13.06 7.63
C GLU A 33 -13.75 -13.76 7.00
N ARG A 34 -13.89 -14.30 5.78
CA ARG A 34 -12.77 -14.96 5.09
C ARG A 34 -11.64 -13.97 4.80
N ASP A 35 -11.98 -12.80 4.28
CA ASP A 35 -11.03 -11.77 3.89
C ASP A 35 -10.49 -11.04 5.13
N ALA A 36 -11.36 -10.80 6.12
CA ALA A 36 -10.94 -10.28 7.42
C ALA A 36 -9.95 -11.22 8.13
N ALA A 37 -10.20 -12.53 8.11
CA ALA A 37 -9.28 -13.51 8.67
C ALA A 37 -7.98 -13.61 7.88
N TYR A 38 -8.03 -13.43 6.56
CA TYR A 38 -6.84 -13.41 5.71
C TYR A 38 -5.90 -12.26 6.09
N ILE A 39 -6.37 -11.02 6.12
CA ILE A 39 -5.51 -9.86 6.43
C ILE A 39 -4.94 -9.94 7.85
N ARG A 40 -5.74 -10.38 8.83
CA ARG A 40 -5.26 -10.61 10.20
C ARG A 40 -4.15 -11.66 10.27
N ARG A 41 -4.24 -12.73 9.47
CA ARG A 41 -3.19 -13.76 9.38
C ARG A 41 -1.93 -13.20 8.73
N VAL A 42 -2.05 -12.41 7.66
CA VAL A 42 -0.91 -11.78 6.99
C VAL A 42 -0.19 -10.83 7.94
N ILE A 43 -0.91 -9.96 8.67
CA ILE A 43 -0.34 -9.07 9.69
C ILE A 43 0.40 -9.87 10.76
N LYS A 44 -0.20 -10.95 11.26
CA LYS A 44 0.46 -11.83 12.24
C LYS A 44 1.71 -12.47 11.67
N ALA A 45 1.68 -12.95 10.43
CA ALA A 45 2.84 -13.57 9.77
C ALA A 45 3.98 -12.56 9.57
N GLN A 46 3.67 -11.35 9.11
CA GLN A 46 4.62 -10.25 8.99
C GLN A 46 5.32 -9.98 10.33
N ARG A 47 4.55 -9.84 11.42
CA ARG A 47 5.10 -9.53 12.74
C ARG A 47 5.95 -10.67 13.30
N VAL A 48 5.54 -11.91 13.09
CA VAL A 48 6.30 -13.11 13.51
C VAL A 48 7.59 -13.21 12.71
N LEU A 49 7.57 -12.96 11.40
CA LEU A 49 8.76 -12.97 10.56
C LEU A 49 9.73 -11.85 10.94
N GLU A 50 9.22 -10.67 11.29
CA GLU A 50 10.06 -9.54 11.71
C GLU A 50 10.77 -9.86 13.03
N ILE A 51 10.02 -10.24 14.07
CA ILE A 51 10.57 -10.56 15.39
C ILE A 51 11.47 -11.79 15.31
N GLY A 52 11.03 -12.83 14.60
CA GLY A 52 11.78 -14.06 14.40
C GLY A 52 13.07 -13.83 13.62
N GLY A 53 13.02 -13.05 12.54
CA GLY A 53 14.19 -12.70 11.75
C GLY A 53 15.24 -11.93 12.57
N ARG A 54 14.79 -10.96 13.38
CA ARG A 54 15.67 -10.26 14.33
C ARG A 54 16.28 -11.22 15.36
N ALA A 55 15.48 -12.09 15.97
CA ALA A 55 15.95 -13.07 16.96
C ALA A 55 16.96 -14.07 16.36
N VAL A 56 16.72 -14.56 15.15
CA VAL A 56 17.60 -15.47 14.42
C VAL A 56 18.92 -14.77 14.07
N LEU A 57 18.90 -13.49 13.70
CA LEU A 57 20.11 -12.70 13.48
C LEU A 57 20.95 -12.53 14.76
N PHE A 58 20.33 -12.43 15.94
CA PHE A 58 21.06 -12.40 17.21
C PHE A 58 21.81 -13.72 17.50
N ALA A 59 21.39 -14.85 16.93
CA ALA A 59 22.12 -16.12 16.93
C ALA A 59 23.13 -16.25 15.77
N GLY A 60 23.33 -15.17 14.99
CA GLY A 60 23.96 -15.13 13.67
C GLY A 60 25.48 -15.31 13.59
N ILE A 61 26.15 -15.81 14.63
CA ILE A 61 27.57 -16.22 14.55
C ILE A 61 27.77 -17.41 13.58
N VAL A 62 26.71 -18.18 13.31
CA VAL A 62 26.71 -19.28 12.33
C VAL A 62 26.15 -18.82 10.96
N PRO A 63 26.88 -19.05 9.84
CA PRO A 63 26.49 -18.60 8.49
C PRO A 63 25.05 -18.93 8.05
N PRO A 64 24.49 -20.14 8.32
CA PRO A 64 23.11 -20.43 7.90
C PRO A 64 22.06 -19.64 8.70
N ALA A 65 22.32 -19.31 9.97
CA ALA A 65 21.39 -18.52 10.77
C ALA A 65 21.31 -17.07 10.26
N TRP A 66 22.44 -16.48 9.87
CA TRP A 66 22.45 -15.13 9.29
C TRP A 66 21.64 -15.03 7.99
N LEU A 67 21.79 -16.01 7.09
CA LEU A 67 21.00 -16.07 5.85
C LEU A 67 19.51 -16.24 6.13
N ALA A 68 19.15 -17.13 7.05
CA ALA A 68 17.76 -17.35 7.43
C ALA A 68 17.14 -16.09 8.05
N GLY A 69 17.85 -15.42 8.98
CA GLY A 69 17.40 -14.18 9.60
C GLY A 69 17.18 -13.06 8.59
N THR A 70 18.13 -12.87 7.67
CA THR A 70 18.01 -11.88 6.58
C THR A 70 16.82 -12.19 5.67
N ALA A 71 16.63 -13.45 5.28
CA ALA A 71 15.51 -13.85 4.44
C ALA A 71 14.15 -13.63 5.12
N MET A 72 14.04 -13.94 6.42
CA MET A 72 12.83 -13.69 7.20
C MET A 72 12.48 -12.19 7.24
N LEU A 73 13.47 -11.33 7.41
CA LEU A 73 13.27 -9.87 7.41
C LEU A 73 12.89 -9.32 6.03
N ALA A 74 13.51 -9.84 4.97
CA ALA A 74 13.16 -9.47 3.61
C ALA A 74 11.69 -9.83 3.32
N LEU A 75 11.27 -11.04 3.69
CA LEU A 75 9.88 -11.48 3.53
C LEU A 75 8.91 -10.66 4.39
N SER A 76 9.25 -10.36 5.65
CA SER A 76 8.40 -9.51 6.48
C SER A 76 8.20 -8.14 5.83
N LYS A 77 9.24 -7.55 5.25
CA LYS A 77 9.12 -6.22 4.62
C LYS A 77 8.33 -6.25 3.32
N ILE A 78 8.44 -7.31 2.52
CA ILE A 78 7.63 -7.46 1.30
C ILE A 78 6.14 -7.54 1.67
N LEU A 79 5.78 -8.34 2.67
CA LEU A 79 4.39 -8.45 3.13
C LEU A 79 3.87 -7.13 3.70
N ASP A 80 4.68 -6.45 4.52
CA ASP A 80 4.37 -5.14 5.07
C ASP A 80 4.08 -4.11 3.96
N ASN A 81 4.97 -4.03 2.96
CA ASN A 81 4.92 -2.99 1.95
C ASN A 81 3.89 -3.25 0.85
N MET A 82 3.89 -4.47 0.30
CA MET A 82 3.10 -4.79 -0.90
C MET A 82 1.73 -5.37 -0.57
N GLU A 83 1.61 -6.15 0.52
CA GLU A 83 0.35 -6.84 0.83
C GLU A 83 -0.49 -6.05 1.84
N ILE A 84 0.13 -5.46 2.86
CA ILE A 84 -0.59 -4.69 3.89
C ILE A 84 -0.68 -3.22 3.45
N GLY A 85 0.46 -2.55 3.27
CA GLY A 85 0.50 -1.11 3.02
C GLY A 85 -0.21 -0.67 1.75
N HIS A 86 0.10 -1.29 0.60
CA HIS A 86 -0.53 -0.96 -0.67
C HIS A 86 -2.06 -1.18 -0.65
N ASN A 87 -2.51 -2.35 -0.18
CA ASN A 87 -3.93 -2.70 -0.16
C ASN A 87 -4.73 -1.83 0.82
N VAL A 88 -4.17 -1.54 2.00
CA VAL A 88 -4.80 -0.66 2.99
C VAL A 88 -4.86 0.78 2.48
N MET A 89 -3.80 1.31 1.86
CA MET A 89 -3.80 2.65 1.29
C MET A 89 -4.82 2.81 0.15
N HIS A 90 -5.04 1.74 -0.63
CA HIS A 90 -6.11 1.72 -1.65
C HIS A 90 -7.52 1.54 -1.07
N GLY A 91 -7.68 1.47 0.26
CA GLY A 91 -8.96 1.37 0.95
C GLY A 91 -9.60 -0.01 0.87
N GLN A 92 -8.85 -1.06 0.49
CA GLN A 92 -9.38 -2.41 0.29
C GLN A 92 -10.07 -2.98 1.54
N TYR A 93 -9.62 -2.59 2.73
CA TYR A 93 -10.13 -3.07 4.01
C TYR A 93 -10.98 -2.04 4.78
N ASP A 94 -11.29 -0.88 4.19
CA ASP A 94 -12.06 0.19 4.86
C ASP A 94 -13.48 -0.25 5.26
N TRP A 95 -14.04 -1.24 4.56
CA TRP A 95 -15.34 -1.83 4.88
C TRP A 95 -15.35 -2.54 6.25
N MET A 96 -14.18 -2.97 6.75
CA MET A 96 -14.06 -3.61 8.06
C MET A 96 -14.19 -2.62 9.23
N ARG A 97 -14.06 -1.31 8.97
CA ARG A 97 -14.07 -0.23 9.98
C ARG A 97 -13.10 -0.46 11.15
N ASP A 98 -11.99 -1.14 10.88
CA ASP A 98 -10.93 -1.38 11.87
C ASP A 98 -9.92 -0.21 11.81
N PRO A 99 -9.69 0.51 12.92
CA PRO A 99 -8.80 1.67 12.93
C PRO A 99 -7.33 1.32 12.62
N SER A 100 -6.91 0.07 12.84
CA SER A 100 -5.53 -0.38 12.62
C SER A 100 -5.18 -0.64 11.15
N ILE A 101 -6.18 -0.79 10.28
CA ILE A 101 -6.03 -1.09 8.84
C ILE A 101 -6.92 -0.18 7.98
N SER A 102 -7.27 1.00 8.50
CA SER A 102 -8.04 2.00 7.77
C SER A 102 -7.10 2.82 6.90
N GLY A 103 -7.36 2.89 5.59
CA GLY A 103 -6.52 3.63 4.65
C GLY A 103 -6.38 5.12 4.99
N ARG A 104 -7.31 5.67 5.78
CA ARG A 104 -7.27 7.06 6.26
C ARG A 104 -6.30 7.31 7.41
N SER A 105 -5.97 6.29 8.18
CA SER A 105 -5.19 6.40 9.42
C SER A 105 -3.96 5.50 9.42
N PHE A 106 -3.84 4.61 8.43
CA PHE A 106 -2.77 3.63 8.37
C PHE A 106 -1.44 4.30 8.05
N GLU A 107 -0.48 4.10 8.96
CA GLU A 107 0.88 4.57 8.76
C GLU A 107 1.65 3.59 7.87
N TRP A 108 1.86 3.95 6.60
CA TRP A 108 2.70 3.14 5.73
C TRP A 108 4.17 3.42 6.02
N ASP A 109 4.89 2.41 6.54
CA ASP A 109 6.34 2.42 6.75
C ASP A 109 7.08 2.44 5.40
N THR A 110 7.06 3.61 4.76
CA THR A 110 7.70 3.94 3.49
C THR A 110 8.91 4.83 3.78
N ALA A 111 9.84 4.93 2.83
CA ALA A 111 11.05 5.76 2.97
C ALA A 111 10.78 7.25 3.27
N CYS A 112 9.55 7.73 3.06
CA CYS A 112 9.12 9.05 3.53
C CYS A 112 8.22 8.89 4.77
N PRO A 113 8.58 9.49 5.91
CA PRO A 113 7.69 9.53 7.06
C PRO A 113 6.45 10.36 6.73
N GLN A 114 5.32 9.97 7.31
CA GLN A 114 4.14 10.81 7.31
C GLN A 114 4.36 11.93 8.32
N ILE A 115 4.43 13.16 7.82
CA ILE A 115 4.53 14.34 8.67
C ILE A 115 3.19 14.46 9.41
N ASN A 116 3.26 14.31 10.74
CA ASN A 116 2.14 14.49 11.65
C ASN A 116 1.49 15.86 11.42
N GLY A 117 0.34 15.90 10.75
CA GLY A 117 -0.42 17.14 10.59
C GLY A 117 -1.24 17.25 9.31
N GLY A 118 -2.23 16.38 9.13
CA GLY A 118 -3.39 16.66 8.29
C GLY A 118 -3.23 16.48 6.78
N THR A 119 -4.31 15.95 6.19
CA THR A 119 -4.62 15.90 4.75
C THR A 119 -3.78 14.97 3.88
N HIS A 120 -4.45 13.92 3.39
CA HIS A 120 -4.06 12.90 2.40
C HIS A 120 -3.72 13.45 0.99
N THR A 121 -3.25 14.69 0.90
CA THR A 121 -3.00 15.36 -0.38
C THR A 121 -1.79 16.27 -0.27
N THR A 122 -0.59 15.71 -0.46
CA THR A 122 0.56 16.55 -0.81
C THR A 122 1.17 16.01 -2.09
N THR A 123 0.75 16.61 -3.19
CA THR A 123 1.47 16.64 -4.46
C THR A 123 2.93 16.98 -4.15
N CYS A 124 3.86 16.07 -4.46
CA CYS A 124 5.27 16.43 -4.54
C CYS A 124 5.41 17.47 -5.65
N THR A 125 5.40 18.76 -5.31
CA THR A 125 5.82 19.81 -6.21
C THR A 125 7.32 19.66 -6.42
N THR A 126 7.72 18.96 -7.47
CA THR A 126 9.07 19.13 -8.03
C THR A 126 9.23 20.59 -8.42
N PRO A 127 10.25 21.31 -7.96
CA PRO A 127 10.56 22.62 -8.53
C PRO A 127 10.90 22.42 -10.00
N THR A 128 10.15 23.07 -10.89
CA THR A 128 10.47 23.12 -12.32
C THR A 128 11.88 23.68 -12.49
N PRO A 129 12.84 22.95 -13.08
CA PRO A 129 14.17 23.49 -13.31
C PRO A 129 14.08 24.51 -14.45
N THR A 130 14.04 25.79 -14.10
CA THR A 130 14.38 26.84 -15.06
C THR A 130 15.88 26.77 -15.34
N SER A 131 16.21 26.28 -16.53
CA SER A 131 17.50 26.39 -17.23
C SER A 131 18.68 25.56 -16.71
N LEU A 132 19.46 25.08 -17.69
CA LEU A 132 20.81 24.50 -17.65
C LEU A 132 20.95 22.97 -17.52
N GLY A 133 21.32 22.37 -18.67
CA GLY A 133 22.44 21.43 -18.78
C GLY A 133 22.30 20.08 -18.09
N TRP A 134 21.73 19.11 -18.80
CA TRP A 134 21.75 17.69 -18.44
C TRP A 134 23.18 17.14 -18.32
N THR A 135 23.68 17.04 -17.09
CA THR A 135 24.67 16.04 -16.66
C THR A 135 24.48 15.77 -15.17
N GLY A 136 24.17 14.53 -14.81
CA GLY A 136 24.19 14.08 -13.41
C GLY A 136 22.91 13.40 -12.97
N ILE A 137 22.94 12.06 -12.95
CA ILE A 137 22.03 11.27 -12.12
C ILE A 137 22.35 11.63 -10.68
N SER A 138 21.49 12.41 -10.04
CA SER A 138 21.56 12.71 -8.61
C SER A 138 20.22 12.34 -7.99
N ALA A 139 20.13 11.13 -7.45
CA ALA A 139 19.11 10.78 -6.49
C ALA A 139 19.45 11.48 -5.18
N THR A 140 18.75 12.57 -4.87
CA THR A 140 18.72 13.15 -3.52
C THR A 140 17.27 13.26 -3.11
N ALA A 141 16.80 12.23 -2.40
CA ALA A 141 15.66 12.35 -1.52
C ALA A 141 16.16 13.05 -0.26
N SER A 142 15.85 14.33 -0.13
CA SER A 142 15.98 15.07 1.13
C SER A 142 14.57 15.45 1.58
N CYS A 143 14.08 14.73 2.58
CA CYS A 143 13.20 15.29 3.60
C CYS A 143 14.12 15.60 4.79
N GLU A 144 14.09 16.84 5.28
CA GLU A 144 14.67 17.19 6.59
C GLU A 144 14.03 16.36 7.72
#